data_AF-A0A434TB99-F1
#
_entry.id   AF-A0A434TB99-F1
#
_cell.length_a   1.000
_cell.length_b   1.000
_cell.length_c   1.000
_cell.angle_alpha   90.00
_cell.angle_beta   90.00
_cell.angle_gamma   90.00
#
_symmetry.space_group_name_H-M   'P 1'
#
loop_
_entity.id
_entity.type
_entity.pdbx_description
1 polymer ?
#
loop_
_entity_poly.entity_id
_entity_poly.type
_entity_poly.pdbx_seq_one_letter_code
_entity_poly.pdbx_strand_id
1 'polypeptide(L)'
;VQASKADLSNAQAQFANAAASEERQRQLLASANTSQATFDAAKQARQAAEAGVERANAALAKSQEQLGYARLFSDFDGVVTAIGAEVGQTVSPGQTVVTVARTDPREAVVDIPDQLTGDLTVGAPFEIILQSLPTIKTDAKLREVAPQSE
;
A
#
# COMPACT_ATOMS: atom_id res chain seq x y z
N VAL A 1 6.18 -16.22 0.32
CA VAL A 1 5.62 -16.27 -1.06
C VAL A 1 5.70 -17.65 -1.68
N GLN A 2 6.88 -18.28 -1.83
CA GLN A 2 6.97 -19.61 -2.49
C GLN A 2 6.17 -20.70 -1.75
N ALA A 3 6.29 -20.78 -0.43
CA ALA A 3 5.49 -21.70 0.38
C ALA A 3 3.98 -21.47 0.17
N SER A 4 3.51 -20.21 0.28
CA SER A 4 2.10 -19.85 0.06
C SER A 4 1.60 -20.15 -1.36
N LYS A 5 2.48 -20.06 -2.37
CA LYS A 5 2.16 -20.44 -3.75
C LYS A 5 1.98 -21.95 -3.89
N ALA A 6 2.83 -22.74 -3.22
CA ALA A 6 2.68 -24.18 -3.14
C ALA A 6 1.38 -24.57 -2.40
N ASP A 7 1.04 -23.87 -1.32
CA ASP A 7 -0.21 -24.08 -0.58
C ASP A 7 -1.45 -23.79 -1.45
N LEU A 8 -1.43 -22.71 -2.22
CA LEU A 8 -2.50 -22.41 -3.18
C LEU A 8 -2.63 -23.50 -4.24
N SER A 9 -1.50 -23.97 -4.80
CA SER A 9 -1.50 -25.07 -5.77
C SER A 9 -2.08 -26.35 -5.18
N ASN A 10 -1.75 -26.68 -3.93
CA ASN A 10 -2.29 -27.84 -3.23
C ASN A 10 -3.80 -27.71 -2.99
N ALA A 11 -4.26 -26.53 -2.55
CA ALA A 11 -5.68 -26.27 -2.35
C ALA A 11 -6.47 -26.36 -3.67
N GLN A 12 -5.91 -25.85 -4.77
CA GLN A 12 -6.52 -25.94 -6.10
C GLN A 12 -6.65 -27.40 -6.56
N ALA A 13 -5.63 -28.23 -6.33
CA ALA A 13 -5.69 -29.65 -6.64
C ALA A 13 -6.76 -30.38 -5.82
N GLN A 14 -6.88 -30.06 -4.52
CA GLN A 14 -7.92 -30.61 -3.65
C GLN A 14 -9.32 -30.21 -4.12
N PHE A 15 -9.52 -28.94 -4.50
CA PHE A 15 -10.77 -28.46 -5.07
C PHE A 15 -11.11 -29.18 -6.38
N ALA A 16 -10.16 -29.32 -7.30
CA ALA A 16 -10.37 -30.03 -8.56
C ALA A 16 -10.81 -31.48 -8.34
N ASN A 17 -10.18 -32.17 -7.39
CA ASN A 17 -10.55 -33.53 -7.01
C ASN A 17 -11.97 -33.60 -6.40
N ALA A 18 -12.30 -32.67 -5.50
CA ALA A 18 -13.61 -32.63 -4.87
C ALA A 18 -14.73 -32.27 -5.87
N ALA A 19 -14.46 -31.36 -6.81
CA ALA A 19 -15.39 -31.00 -7.88
C ALA A 19 -15.65 -32.19 -8.82
N ALA A 20 -14.60 -32.91 -9.23
CA ALA A 20 -14.75 -34.12 -10.03
C ALA A 20 -15.53 -35.22 -9.28
N SER A 21 -15.35 -35.32 -7.95
CA SER A 21 -16.11 -36.27 -7.12
C SER A 21 -17.59 -35.90 -7.02
N GLU A 22 -17.91 -34.62 -6.79
CA GLU A 22 -19.29 -34.12 -6.75
C GLU A 22 -20.01 -34.35 -8.08
N GLU A 23 -19.35 -34.05 -9.21
CA GLU A 23 -19.90 -34.29 -10.54
C GLU A 23 -20.20 -35.77 -10.79
N ARG A 24 -19.28 -36.68 -10.41
CA ARG A 24 -19.55 -38.13 -10.47
C ARG A 24 -20.75 -38.52 -9.62
N GLN A 25 -20.87 -38.01 -8.39
CA GLN A 25 -22.02 -38.31 -7.54
C GLN A 25 -23.32 -37.74 -8.11
N ARG A 26 -23.29 -36.58 -8.75
CA ARG A 26 -24.45 -35.99 -9.44
C ARG A 26 -24.97 -36.90 -10.55
N GLN A 27 -24.07 -37.45 -11.37
CA GLN A 27 -24.43 -38.38 -12.45
C GLN A 27 -24.99 -39.70 -11.92
N LEU A 28 -24.40 -40.23 -10.85
CA LEU A 28 -24.90 -41.43 -10.18
C LEU A 28 -26.26 -41.21 -9.54
N LEU A 29 -26.52 -40.02 -8.97
CA LEU A 29 -27.82 -39.68 -8.37
C LEU A 29 -28.91 -39.59 -9.43
N ALA A 30 -28.61 -38.96 -10.57
CA ALA A 30 -29.52 -38.91 -11.72
C ALA A 30 -29.86 -40.31 -12.27
N SER A 31 -28.93 -41.26 -12.12
CA SER A 31 -29.11 -42.66 -12.52
C SER A 31 -29.64 -43.55 -11.37
N ALA A 32 -30.04 -42.98 -10.24
CA ALA A 32 -30.48 -43.67 -9.02
C ALA A 32 -29.48 -44.70 -8.45
N ASN A 33 -28.18 -44.55 -8.74
CA ASN A 33 -27.10 -45.44 -8.32
C ASN A 33 -26.35 -44.95 -7.06
N THR A 34 -26.80 -43.86 -6.42
CA THR A 34 -26.24 -43.34 -5.17
C THR A 34 -27.35 -42.70 -4.32
N SER A 35 -27.06 -42.41 -3.06
CA SER A 35 -28.01 -41.75 -2.15
C SER A 35 -27.89 -40.23 -2.19
N GLN A 36 -28.99 -39.52 -1.88
CA GLN A 36 -28.97 -38.07 -1.72
C GLN A 36 -27.92 -37.62 -0.68
N ALA A 37 -27.82 -38.35 0.44
CA ALA A 37 -26.84 -38.06 1.50
C ALA A 37 -25.39 -38.15 1.00
N THR A 38 -25.07 -39.11 0.12
CA THR A 38 -23.74 -39.25 -0.48
C THR A 38 -23.41 -38.09 -1.42
N PHE A 39 -24.38 -37.66 -2.23
CA PHE A 39 -24.22 -36.48 -3.08
C PHE A 39 -24.04 -35.20 -2.26
N ASP A 40 -24.88 -34.99 -1.23
CA ASP A 40 -24.81 -33.81 -0.36
C ASP A 40 -23.46 -33.74 0.37
N ALA A 41 -22.92 -34.87 0.83
CA ALA A 41 -21.59 -34.94 1.41
C ALA A 41 -20.48 -34.56 0.41
N ALA A 42 -20.57 -35.02 -0.85
CA ALA A 42 -19.62 -34.63 -1.89
C ALA A 42 -19.71 -33.13 -2.24
N LYS A 43 -20.93 -32.58 -2.27
CA LYS A 43 -21.17 -31.15 -2.45
C LYS A 43 -20.58 -30.31 -1.33
N GLN A 44 -20.77 -30.72 -0.07
CA GLN A 44 -20.15 -30.06 1.08
C GLN A 44 -18.63 -30.14 1.02
N ALA A 45 -18.06 -31.27 0.62
CA ALA A 45 -16.62 -31.43 0.45
C ALA A 45 -16.05 -30.50 -0.65
N ARG A 46 -16.75 -30.34 -1.78
CA ARG A 46 -16.38 -29.37 -2.83
C ARG A 46 -16.38 -27.94 -2.29
N GLN A 47 -17.45 -27.55 -1.58
CA GLN A 47 -17.57 -26.22 -0.98
C GLN A 47 -16.47 -25.94 0.06
N ALA A 48 -16.13 -26.93 0.89
CA ALA A 48 -15.04 -26.81 1.85
C ALA A 48 -13.68 -26.65 1.15
N ALA A 49 -13.44 -27.40 0.07
CA ALA A 49 -12.21 -27.27 -0.73
C ALA A 49 -12.14 -25.91 -1.45
N GLU A 50 -13.27 -25.38 -1.93
CA GLU A 50 -13.39 -24.04 -2.53
C GLU A 50 -12.98 -22.95 -1.54
N ALA A 51 -13.55 -22.98 -0.33
CA ALA A 51 -13.13 -22.09 0.76
C ALA A 51 -11.64 -22.25 1.11
N GLY A 52 -11.11 -23.47 1.00
CA GLY A 52 -9.68 -23.76 1.14
C GLY A 52 -8.80 -23.02 0.12
N VAL A 53 -9.23 -22.97 -1.14
CA VAL A 53 -8.56 -22.21 -2.21
C VAL A 53 -8.60 -20.72 -1.92
N GLU A 54 -9.76 -20.18 -1.56
CA GLU A 54 -9.92 -18.75 -1.22
C GLU A 54 -8.99 -18.34 -0.08
N ARG A 55 -8.94 -19.15 0.99
CA ARG A 55 -8.04 -18.93 2.12
C ARG A 55 -6.56 -18.95 1.70
N ALA A 56 -6.16 -19.92 0.90
CA ALA A 56 -4.77 -20.02 0.43
C ALA A 56 -4.40 -18.85 -0.50
N ASN A 57 -5.33 -18.39 -1.32
CA ASN A 57 -5.14 -17.22 -2.18
C ASN A 57 -4.95 -15.94 -1.37
N ALA A 58 -5.78 -15.72 -0.35
CA ALA A 58 -5.62 -14.58 0.57
C ALA A 58 -4.27 -14.62 1.31
N ALA A 59 -3.82 -15.79 1.74
CA ALA A 59 -2.51 -15.97 2.37
C ALA A 59 -1.34 -15.66 1.40
N LEU A 60 -1.47 -16.04 0.13
CA LEU A 60 -0.51 -15.69 -0.92
C LEU A 60 -0.47 -14.18 -1.15
N ALA A 61 -1.62 -13.53 -1.29
CA ALA A 61 -1.73 -12.08 -1.48
C ALA A 61 -1.05 -11.31 -0.33
N LYS A 62 -1.36 -11.68 0.93
CA LYS A 62 -0.69 -11.13 2.12
C LYS A 62 0.83 -11.29 2.08
N SER A 63 1.30 -12.47 1.67
CA SER A 63 2.73 -12.74 1.60
C SER A 63 3.43 -11.95 0.48
N GLN A 64 2.74 -11.69 -0.62
CA GLN A 64 3.24 -10.86 -1.72
C GLN A 64 3.32 -9.39 -1.31
N GLU A 65 2.31 -8.90 -0.60
CA GLU A 65 2.28 -7.54 -0.07
C GLU A 65 3.42 -7.30 0.93
N GLN A 66 3.65 -8.24 1.85
CA GLN A 66 4.79 -8.19 2.78
C GLN A 66 6.15 -8.17 2.06
N LEU A 67 6.29 -8.93 0.96
CA LEU A 67 7.49 -8.86 0.13
C LEU A 67 7.59 -7.52 -0.60
N GLY A 68 6.45 -6.93 -0.99
CA GLY A 68 6.37 -5.58 -1.53
C GLY A 68 6.94 -4.54 -0.57
N TYR A 69 6.59 -4.62 0.71
CA TYR A 69 7.10 -3.73 1.77
C TYR A 69 8.61 -3.85 2.03
N ALA A 70 9.28 -4.90 1.53
CA ALA A 70 10.74 -4.98 1.56
C ALA A 70 11.41 -4.02 0.56
N ARG A 71 10.64 -3.43 -0.38
CA ARG A 71 11.08 -2.36 -1.26
C ARG A 71 10.37 -1.07 -0.87
N LEU A 72 11.15 -0.11 -0.40
CA LEU A 72 10.66 1.22 -0.05
C LEU A 72 10.67 2.12 -1.29
N PHE A 73 9.52 2.73 -1.58
CA PHE A 73 9.36 3.72 -2.63
C PHE A 73 9.00 5.06 -2.01
N SER A 74 9.43 6.15 -2.65
CA SER A 74 8.96 7.50 -2.30
C SER A 74 7.62 7.75 -3.00
N ASP A 75 6.66 8.36 -2.29
CA ASP A 75 5.36 8.74 -2.87
C ASP A 75 5.45 9.93 -3.85
N PHE A 76 6.63 10.52 -3.98
CA PHE A 76 6.90 11.67 -4.82
C PHE A 76 8.34 11.70 -5.33
N ASP A 77 8.53 12.40 -6.44
CA ASP A 77 9.85 12.73 -6.97
C ASP A 77 10.54 13.76 -6.08
N GLY A 78 11.83 13.54 -5.79
CA GLY A 78 12.58 14.42 -4.92
C GLY A 78 14.06 14.05 -4.85
N VAL A 79 14.76 14.68 -3.91
CA VAL A 79 16.20 14.48 -3.69
C VAL A 79 16.41 13.88 -2.31
N VAL A 80 17.25 12.86 -2.22
CA VAL A 80 17.66 12.26 -0.94
C VAL A 80 18.49 13.27 -0.15
N THR A 81 18.01 13.66 1.02
CA THR A 81 18.70 14.61 1.91
C THR A 81 19.40 13.94 3.08
N ALA A 82 18.93 12.76 3.50
CA ALA A 82 19.56 11.96 4.55
C ALA A 82 19.34 10.46 4.34
N ILE A 83 20.33 9.67 4.72
CA ILE A 83 20.28 8.20 4.76
C ILE A 83 20.38 7.79 6.22
N GLY A 84 19.36 7.09 6.72
CA GLY A 84 19.21 6.70 8.13
C GLY A 84 19.45 5.22 8.40
N ALA A 85 19.71 4.40 7.37
CA ALA A 85 20.09 3.00 7.53
C ALA A 85 21.21 2.60 6.57
N GLU A 86 22.01 1.62 6.98
CA GLU A 86 23.14 1.11 6.20
C GLU A 86 22.81 -0.20 5.48
N VAL A 87 23.59 -0.49 4.44
CA VAL A 87 23.47 -1.75 3.68
C VAL A 87 23.78 -2.92 4.62
N GLY A 88 22.84 -3.87 4.71
CA GLY A 88 22.96 -5.05 5.58
C GLY A 88 22.39 -4.84 6.98
N GLN A 89 21.96 -3.63 7.35
CA GLN A 89 21.25 -3.38 8.59
C GLN A 89 19.83 -3.97 8.53
N THR A 90 19.41 -4.64 9.61
CA THR A 90 18.01 -5.03 9.79
C THR A 90 17.23 -3.82 10.31
N VAL A 91 16.20 -3.41 9.58
CA VAL A 91 15.34 -2.27 9.95
C VAL A 91 14.01 -2.76 10.52
N SER A 92 13.52 -2.09 11.56
CA SER A 92 12.21 -2.37 12.16
C SER A 92 11.11 -1.50 11.52
N PRO A 93 9.84 -1.95 11.51
CA PRO A 93 8.72 -1.11 11.07
C PRO A 93 8.68 0.22 11.82
N GLY A 94 8.50 1.32 11.09
CA GLY A 94 8.49 2.68 11.64
C GLY A 94 9.86 3.34 11.74
N GLN A 95 10.95 2.61 11.52
CA GLN A 95 12.29 3.20 11.44
C GLN A 95 12.46 3.95 10.11
N THR A 96 12.94 5.19 10.17
CA THR A 96 13.24 5.99 8.96
C THR A 96 14.51 5.47 8.30
N VAL A 97 14.43 5.11 7.02
CA VAL A 97 15.56 4.58 6.22
C VAL A 97 16.17 5.65 5.34
N VAL A 98 15.35 6.47 4.68
CA VAL A 98 15.79 7.57 3.79
C VAL A 98 14.85 8.76 3.99
N THR A 99 15.41 9.97 4.00
CA THR A 99 14.63 11.20 3.94
C THR A 99 14.75 11.80 2.54
N VAL A 100 13.61 12.03 1.90
CA VAL A 100 13.52 12.61 0.55
C VAL A 100 12.82 13.96 0.64
N ALA A 101 13.44 15.00 0.12
CA ALA A 101 12.84 16.32 0.02
C ALA A 101 12.21 16.52 -1.36
N ARG A 102 10.96 17.02 -1.39
CA ARG A 102 10.34 17.51 -2.63
C ARG A 102 11.13 18.73 -3.11
N THR A 103 11.44 18.76 -4.40
CA THR A 103 12.10 19.91 -5.03
C THR A 103 11.11 21.01 -5.43
N ASP A 104 9.81 20.69 -5.47
CA ASP A 104 8.72 21.59 -5.86
C ASP A 104 7.42 21.17 -5.13
N PRO A 105 6.61 22.09 -4.56
CA PRO A 105 6.80 23.53 -4.43
C PRO A 105 7.92 23.92 -3.45
N ARG A 106 8.69 24.95 -3.80
CA ARG A 106 9.61 25.59 -2.86
C ARG A 106 8.86 26.62 -2.02
N GLU A 107 8.98 26.50 -0.71
CA GLU A 107 8.38 27.44 0.24
C GLU A 107 9.47 28.32 0.85
N ALA A 108 9.19 29.61 0.94
CA ALA A 108 10.00 30.56 1.68
C ALA A 108 9.23 30.92 2.96
N VAL A 109 9.86 30.68 4.11
CA VAL A 109 9.32 31.07 5.40
C VAL A 109 9.94 32.41 5.78
N VAL A 110 9.11 33.39 6.10
CA VAL A 110 9.52 34.74 6.47
C VAL A 110 8.80 35.13 7.74
N ASP A 111 9.57 35.55 8.75
CA ASP A 111 9.00 36.08 9.99
C ASP A 111 8.55 37.52 9.75
N ILE A 112 7.30 37.80 10.09
CA ILE A 112 6.67 39.11 9.93
C ILE A 112 6.24 39.64 11.31
N PRO A 113 6.44 40.94 11.60
CA PRO A 113 5.90 41.55 12.81
C PRO A 113 4.37 41.49 12.85
N ASP A 114 3.79 41.23 14.03
CA ASP A 114 2.33 41.10 14.23
C ASP A 114 1.52 42.26 13.66
N GLN A 115 2.05 43.49 13.72
CA GLN A 115 1.39 44.70 13.22
C GLN A 115 1.07 44.63 11.72
N LEU A 116 1.79 43.82 10.95
CA LEU A 116 1.64 43.65 9.51
C LEU A 116 0.76 42.45 9.13
N THR A 117 0.36 41.62 10.10
CA THR A 117 -0.43 40.40 9.83
C THR A 117 -1.88 40.69 9.44
N GLY A 118 -2.46 41.80 9.91
CA GLY A 118 -3.87 42.16 9.69
C GLY A 118 -4.24 42.46 8.23
N ASP A 119 -3.26 42.85 7.41
CA ASP A 119 -3.47 43.24 6.01
C ASP A 119 -3.11 42.13 5.00
N LEU A 120 -2.68 40.95 5.48
CA LEU A 120 -2.24 39.85 4.64
C LEU A 120 -3.40 38.94 4.24
N THR A 121 -3.62 38.83 2.93
CA THR A 121 -4.63 37.92 2.36
C THR A 121 -3.96 36.72 1.69
N VAL A 122 -4.38 35.51 2.02
CA VAL A 122 -3.93 34.29 1.35
C VAL A 122 -4.14 34.40 -0.16
N GLY A 123 -3.12 34.06 -0.93
CA GLY A 123 -3.08 34.19 -2.39
C GLY A 123 -2.56 35.53 -2.92
N ALA A 124 -2.29 36.50 -2.04
CA ALA A 124 -1.69 37.77 -2.45
C ALA A 124 -0.30 37.55 -3.09
N PRO A 125 0.02 38.25 -4.19
CA PRO A 125 1.31 38.13 -4.85
C PRO A 125 2.39 38.88 -4.08
N PHE A 126 3.56 38.26 -3.94
CA PHE A 126 4.76 38.84 -3.34
C PHE A 126 5.97 38.60 -4.24
N GLU A 127 6.89 39.55 -4.29
CA GLU A 127 8.22 39.33 -4.87
C GLU A 127 9.16 38.88 -3.73
N ILE A 128 9.80 37.72 -3.89
CA ILE A 128 10.79 37.21 -2.96
C ILE A 128 12.17 37.39 -3.58
N ILE A 129 13.09 37.96 -2.78
CA ILE A 129 14.47 38.18 -3.17
C ILE A 129 15.37 37.42 -2.20
N LEU A 130 16.29 36.62 -2.73
CA LEU A 130 17.26 35.92 -1.90
C LEU A 130 18.31 36.91 -1.38
N GLN A 131 18.35 37.15 -0.07
CA GLN A 131 19.24 38.16 0.52
C GLN A 131 20.73 37.91 0.22
N SER A 132 21.15 36.64 0.18
CA SER A 132 22.54 36.26 -0.11
C SER A 132 22.90 36.43 -1.59
N LEU A 133 21.92 36.47 -2.49
CA LEU A 133 22.13 36.72 -3.91
C LEU A 133 20.95 37.52 -4.49
N PRO A 134 20.96 38.86 -4.38
CA PRO A 134 19.84 39.73 -4.76
C PRO A 134 19.44 39.66 -6.24
N THR A 135 20.28 39.04 -7.08
CA THR A 135 20.01 38.73 -8.48
C THR A 135 18.91 37.67 -8.65
N ILE A 136 18.69 36.82 -7.64
CA ILE A 136 17.60 35.84 -7.64
C ILE A 136 16.35 36.52 -7.08
N LYS A 137 15.41 36.79 -7.98
CA LYS A 137 14.06 37.27 -7.67
C LYS A 137 13.03 36.30 -8.21
N THR A 138 11.97 36.06 -7.46
CA THR A 138 10.87 35.21 -7.91
C THR A 138 9.54 35.74 -7.40
N ASP A 139 8.50 35.59 -8.21
CA ASP A 139 7.13 35.79 -7.76
C ASP A 139 6.71 34.63 -6.85
N ALA A 140 5.95 34.93 -5.82
CA ALA A 140 5.38 33.99 -4.88
C ALA A 140 3.94 34.38 -4.54
N LYS A 141 3.18 33.42 -4.00
CA LYS A 141 1.84 33.66 -3.47
C LYS A 141 1.83 33.28 -1.99
N LEU A 142 1.18 34.11 -1.18
CA LEU A 142 1.02 33.80 0.24
C LEU A 142 0.17 32.53 0.39
N ARG A 143 0.77 31.45 0.90
CA ARG A 143 0.06 30.18 1.13
C ARG A 143 -0.70 30.19 2.46
N GLU A 144 -0.04 30.64 3.51
CA GLU A 144 -0.55 30.57 4.88
C GLU A 144 0.15 31.61 5.77
N VAL A 145 -0.57 32.11 6.78
CA VAL A 145 -0.01 32.87 7.89
C VAL A 145 -0.32 32.06 9.16
N ALA A 146 0.71 31.46 9.74
CA ALA A 146 0.58 30.69 10.97
C ALA A 146 1.09 31.53 12.15
N PRO A 147 0.32 31.69 13.23
CA PRO A 147 0.83 32.30 14.45
C PRO A 147 1.92 31.40 15.05
N GLN A 148 3.13 31.90 15.17
CA GLN A 148 4.15 31.24 15.98
C GLN A 148 3.81 31.50 17.46
N SER A 149 3.35 30.47 18.15
CA SER A 149 3.28 30.49 19.61
C SER A 149 4.61 29.97 20.14
N GLU A 150 5.36 30.81 20.85
CA GLU A 150 6.44 30.35 21.74
C GLU A 150 5.90 29.64 22.98
#